data_AF-A0A3D1ING8-F1
#
_entry.id   AF-A0A3D1ING8-F1
#
_cell.length_a   1.000
_cell.length_b   1.000
_cell.length_c   1.000
_cell.angle_alpha   90.00
_cell.angle_beta   90.00
_cell.angle_gamma   90.00
#
_symmetry.space_group_name_H-M   'P 1'
#
loop_
_entity.id
_entity.type
_entity.pdbx_description
1 polymer ?
#
loop_
_entity_poly.entity_id
_entity_poly.type
_entity_poly.pdbx_seq_one_letter_code
_entity_poly.pdbx_strand_id
1 'polypeptide(L)'
;HRLPFLTYSSLTLDTEGDLRPGLSRELQLTSRLSWVNELEYDTHSKWEWNSGLKYRLNKTWSFTGGFHSDHGFGAGLNFQW
;
A
#
# COMPACT_ATOMS: atom_id res chain seq x y z
N HIS A 1 0.71 -11.56 18.97
CA HIS A 1 1.32 -10.22 18.81
C HIS A 1 1.17 -9.82 17.35
N ARG A 2 0.70 -8.60 17.03
CA ARG A 2 0.64 -8.11 15.63
C ARG A 2 1.93 -7.34 15.37
N LEU A 3 2.66 -7.70 14.33
CA LEU A 3 3.92 -7.06 13.95
C LEU A 3 3.59 -5.65 13.42
N PRO A 4 3.84 -4.57 14.20
CA PRO A 4 3.36 -3.24 13.87
C PRO A 4 4.21 -2.52 12.82
N PHE A 5 5.25 -3.20 12.31
CA PHE A 5 6.22 -2.66 11.36
C PHE A 5 6.59 -3.75 10.35
N LEU A 6 5.72 -3.96 9.36
CA LEU A 6 6.00 -4.89 8.27
C LEU A 6 6.56 -4.08 7.11
N THR A 7 7.87 -4.20 6.86
CA THR A 7 8.49 -3.70 5.64
C THR A 7 8.81 -4.90 4.76
N TYR A 8 8.41 -4.85 3.50
CA TYR A 8 8.62 -5.91 2.53
C TYR A 8 9.22 -5.29 1.27
N SER A 9 10.34 -5.83 0.83
CA SER A 9 10.96 -5.46 -0.44
C SER A 9 10.77 -6.61 -1.42
N SER A 10 10.27 -6.29 -2.61
CA SER A 10 10.21 -7.20 -3.76
C SER A 10 11.21 -6.75 -4.81
N LEU A 11 11.71 -7.71 -5.58
CA LEU A 11 12.44 -7.43 -6.81
C LEU A 11 11.92 -8.41 -7.85
N THR A 12 11.23 -7.89 -8.84
CA THR A 12 10.73 -8.68 -9.96
C THR A 12 11.62 -8.43 -11.16
N LEU A 13 12.00 -9.51 -11.85
CA LEU A 13 12.69 -9.47 -13.12
C LEU A 13 11.78 -10.12 -14.16
N ASP A 14 11.46 -9.38 -15.22
CA ASP A 14 10.62 -9.87 -16.31
C ASP A 14 11.46 -10.56 -17.40
N THR A 15 10.80 -11.34 -18.26
CA THR A 15 11.41 -12.10 -19.36
C THR A 15 12.00 -11.16 -20.42
N GLU A 16 11.41 -10.00 -20.63
CA GLU A 16 11.95 -8.91 -21.44
C GLU A 16 13.22 -8.24 -20.84
N GLY A 17 13.61 -8.59 -19.61
CA GLY A 17 14.80 -8.05 -18.93
C GLY A 17 14.52 -6.80 -18.09
N ASP A 18 13.25 -6.42 -17.94
CA ASP A 18 12.85 -5.28 -17.13
C ASP A 18 12.95 -5.61 -15.63
N LEU A 19 13.48 -4.66 -14.87
CA LEU A 19 13.64 -4.76 -13.42
C LEU A 19 12.64 -3.85 -12.73
N ARG A 20 11.88 -4.44 -11.82
CA ARG A 20 10.88 -3.76 -11.02
C ARG A 20 11.11 -4.02 -9.54
N PRO A 21 12.04 -3.28 -8.91
CA PRO A 21 12.15 -3.22 -7.46
C PRO A 21 10.92 -2.55 -6.83
N GLY A 22 10.34 -3.21 -5.84
CA GLY A 22 9.24 -2.72 -5.01
C GLY A 22 9.63 -2.69 -3.52
N LEU A 23 9.08 -1.72 -2.81
CA LEU A 23 9.21 -1.58 -1.36
C LEU A 23 7.86 -1.18 -0.79
N SER A 24 7.31 -2.03 0.06
CA SER A 24 6.07 -1.79 0.80
C SER A 24 6.37 -1.72 2.29
N ARG A 25 5.63 -0.86 2.98
CA ARG A 25 5.70 -0.67 4.42
C ARG A 25 4.31 -0.47 4.98
N GLU A 26 3.89 -1.37 5.86
CA GLU A 26 2.69 -1.23 6.66
C GLU A 26 3.04 -0.91 8.11
N LEU A 27 2.53 0.22 8.58
CA LEU A 27 2.66 0.75 9.93
C LEU A 27 1.32 0.68 10.62
N GLN A 28 1.20 -0.19 11.60
CA GLN A 28 -0.01 -0.26 12.41
C GLN A 28 0.05 0.82 13.50
N LEU A 29 -0.51 2.00 13.22
CA LEU A 29 -0.53 3.14 14.14
C LEU A 29 -1.39 2.84 15.38
N THR A 30 -2.54 2.20 15.19
CA THR A 30 -3.42 1.77 16.28
C THR A 30 -4.06 0.41 15.95
N SER A 31 -4.85 -0.15 16.88
CA SER A 31 -5.59 -1.40 16.63
C SER A 31 -6.65 -1.32 15.51
N ARG A 32 -6.95 -0.10 15.03
CA ARG A 32 -7.96 0.20 14.01
C ARG A 32 -7.42 1.01 12.83
N LEU A 33 -6.26 1.68 12.99
CA LEU A 33 -5.66 2.50 11.95
C LEU A 33 -4.32 1.90 11.52
N SER A 34 -4.20 1.58 10.23
CA SER A 34 -2.95 1.21 9.58
C SER A 34 -2.60 2.25 8.52
N TRP A 35 -1.33 2.58 8.41
CA TRP A 35 -0.77 3.39 7.33
C TRP A 35 0.10 2.50 6.45
N VAL A 36 -0.24 2.42 5.18
CA VAL A 36 0.41 1.61 4.15
C VAL A 36 1.13 2.56 3.21
N ASN A 37 2.40 2.30 2.94
CA ASN A 37 3.16 3.00 1.92
C ASN A 37 3.75 1.98 1.00
N GLU A 38 3.72 2.26 -0.29
CA GLU A 38 4.23 1.38 -1.31
C GLU A 38 4.97 2.22 -2.34
N LEU A 39 6.08 1.67 -2.79
CA LEU A 39 7.00 2.33 -3.66
C LEU A 39 7.48 1.32 -4.67
N GLU A 40 7.27 1.59 -5.94
CA GLU A 40 7.71 0.75 -7.03
C GLU A 40 8.53 1.61 -7.98
N TYR A 41 9.71 1.12 -8.35
CA TYR A 41 10.49 1.74 -9.39
C TYR A 41 10.48 0.84 -10.61
N ASP A 42 9.79 1.28 -11.65
CA ASP A 42 9.76 0.61 -12.94
C ASP A 42 10.77 1.30 -13.88
N THR A 43 11.61 0.50 -14.55
CA THR A 43 12.65 1.01 -15.44
C THR A 43 12.08 1.70 -16.69
N HIS A 44 10.82 1.42 -17.02
CA HIS A 44 10.07 1.94 -18.15
C HIS A 44 9.10 3.08 -17.75
N SER A 45 8.38 2.95 -16.62
CA SER A 45 7.29 3.87 -16.19
C SER A 45 7.73 5.04 -15.29
N LYS A 46 8.98 5.06 -14.81
CA LYS A 46 9.50 5.98 -13.76
C LYS A 46 9.01 5.59 -12.35
N TRP A 47 9.40 6.39 -11.35
CA TRP A 47 9.07 6.18 -9.92
C TRP A 47 7.57 6.25 -9.67
N GLU A 48 6.98 5.16 -9.23
CA GLU A 48 5.60 5.08 -8.76
C GLU A 48 5.57 4.95 -7.25
N TRP A 49 4.70 5.71 -6.60
CA TRP A 49 4.56 5.67 -5.16
C TRP A 49 3.09 5.82 -4.77
N ASN A 50 2.75 5.15 -3.68
CA ASN A 50 1.41 5.10 -3.13
C ASN A 50 1.49 5.25 -1.61
N SER A 51 0.58 6.02 -1.05
CA SER A 51 0.41 6.15 0.39
C SER A 51 -1.07 6.03 0.75
N GLY A 52 -1.41 5.02 1.54
CA GLY A 52 -2.78 4.67 1.90
C GLY A 52 -3.00 4.59 3.40
N LEU A 53 -4.14 5.07 3.89
CA LEU A 53 -4.60 4.93 5.25
C LEU A 53 -5.81 3.99 5.30
N LYS A 54 -5.74 2.96 6.14
CA LYS A 54 -6.83 2.02 6.38
C LYS A 54 -7.35 2.23 7.80
N TYR A 55 -8.61 2.63 7.91
CA TYR A 55 -9.29 2.82 9.19
C TYR A 55 -10.47 1.88 9.34
N ARG A 56 -10.39 0.96 10.30
CA ARG A 56 -11.46 0.04 10.64
C ARG A 56 -12.39 0.66 11.67
N LEU A 57 -13.57 1.08 11.21
CA LEU A 57 -14.65 1.56 12.07
C LEU A 57 -15.11 0.42 12.98
N ASN A 58 -15.67 -0.64 12.39
CA ASN A 58 -16.31 -1.76 13.08
C ASN A 58 -15.84 -3.10 12.47
N LYS A 59 -16.30 -4.25 13.00
CA LYS A 59 -16.04 -5.56 12.36
C LYS A 59 -16.59 -5.65 10.93
N THR A 60 -17.62 -4.84 10.65
CA THR A 60 -18.37 -4.85 9.40
C THR A 60 -17.94 -3.75 8.43
N TRP A 61 -17.45 -2.62 8.96
CA TRP A 61 -17.16 -1.42 8.16
C TRP A 61 -15.69 -1.05 8.27
N SER A 62 -15.05 -0.90 7.12
CA SER A 62 -13.69 -0.38 7.01
C SER A 62 -13.65 0.74 5.98
N PHE A 63 -12.90 1.79 6.29
CA PHE A 63 -12.62 2.90 5.39
C PHE A 63 -11.17 2.80 4.94
N THR A 64 -10.91 3.09 3.68
CA THR A 64 -9.58 3.18 3.11
C THR A 64 -9.47 4.48 2.34
N GLY A 65 -8.46 5.29 2.61
CA GLY A 65 -8.07 6.41 1.77
C GLY A 65 -6.68 6.15 1.22
N GLY A 66 -6.33 6.74 0.09
CA GLY A 66 -4.97 6.65 -0.42
C GLY A 66 -4.69 7.64 -1.52
N PHE A 67 -3.42 7.82 -1.78
CA PHE A 67 -2.90 8.69 -2.82
C PHE A 67 -1.93 7.89 -3.68
N HIS A 68 -2.13 7.93 -4.98
CA HIS A 68 -1.24 7.35 -5.98
C HIS A 68 -0.59 8.46 -6.80
N SER A 69 0.70 8.34 -7.09
CA SER A 69 1.45 9.33 -7.89
C SER A 69 0.75 9.68 -9.21
N ASP A 70 0.34 8.66 -9.98
CA ASP A 70 -0.25 8.89 -11.31
C ASP A 70 -1.77 9.07 -11.31
N HIS A 71 -2.48 8.44 -10.38
CA HIS A 71 -3.95 8.44 -10.36
C HIS A 71 -4.55 9.48 -9.38
N GLY A 72 -3.72 10.09 -8.52
CA GLY A 72 -4.16 11.06 -7.53
C GLY A 72 -4.79 10.42 -6.28
N PHE A 73 -5.68 11.14 -5.61
CA PHE A 73 -6.31 10.69 -4.36
C PHE A 73 -7.55 9.82 -4.61
N GLY A 74 -7.68 8.75 -3.83
CA GLY A 74 -8.83 7.85 -3.84
C GLY A 74 -9.31 7.54 -2.41
N ALA A 75 -10.59 7.23 -2.29
CA ALA A 75 -11.18 6.76 -1.04
C ALA A 75 -12.18 5.63 -1.33
N GLY A 76 -12.26 4.67 -0.40
CA GLY A 76 -13.10 3.49 -0.50
C GLY A 76 -13.70 3.13 0.85
N LEU A 77 -14.95 2.68 0.82
CA LEU A 77 -15.63 2.08 1.96
C LEU A 77 -15.81 0.59 1.65
N ASN A 78 -15.43 -0.24 2.60
CA ASN A 78 -15.55 -1.68 2.51
C ASN A 78 -16.54 -2.15 3.58
N PHE A 79 -17.52 -2.94 3.15
CA PHE A 79 -18.54 -3.54 3.97
C PHE A 79 -18.41 -5.06 3.90
N GLN A 80 -18.25 -5.70 5.05
CA GLN A 80 -18.10 -7.15 5.19
C GLN A 80 -19.17 -7.66 6.15
N TRP A 81 -20.07 -8.52 5.67
CA TRP A 81 -21.13 -9.18 6.43
C TRP A 81 -20.65 -10.56 6.89
#